data_AF-A0A644Z9K6-F1
#
_entry.id   AF-A0A644Z9K6-F1
#
_cell.length_a   1.000
_cell.length_b   1.000
_cell.length_c   1.000
_cell.angle_alpha   90.00
_cell.angle_beta   90.00
_cell.angle_gamma   90.00
#
_symmetry.space_group_name_H-M   'P 1'
#
loop_
_entity.id
_entity.type
_entity.pdbx_description
1 polymer ?
#
loop_
_entity_poly.entity_id
_entity_poly.type
_entity_poly.pdbx_seq_one_letter_code
_entity_poly.pdbx_strand_id
1 'polypeptide(L)'
;MVIVEAPFQNRLERLIRDYGNYPVDLLVASIRKIEKRLGYDKCKEAVDACLAGDLEKAAQISLLYYDKAYQSQLDNRFGEKLAAMPRVAFCTGSPLLAVEQLRVIEQKNEEYYNEKRDQQ
;
A
#
# COMPACT_ATOMS: atom_id res chain seq x y z
N MET A 1 7.03 -12.34 -10.49
CA MET A 1 6.73 -11.46 -9.32
C MET A 1 5.61 -10.52 -9.74
N VAL A 2 4.64 -10.27 -8.86
CA VAL A 2 3.45 -9.45 -9.16
C VAL A 2 3.33 -8.32 -8.16
N ILE A 3 2.70 -7.21 -8.58
CA ILE A 3 2.36 -6.07 -7.71
C ILE A 3 0.89 -6.22 -7.32
N VAL A 4 0.61 -6.15 -6.02
CA VAL A 4 -0.77 -6.17 -5.53
C VAL A 4 -1.15 -4.77 -5.08
N GLU A 5 -2.22 -4.23 -5.67
CA GLU A 5 -2.71 -2.88 -5.41
C GLU A 5 -4.08 -2.96 -4.74
N ALA A 6 -4.22 -2.32 -3.59
CA ALA A 6 -5.51 -2.16 -2.95
C ALA A 6 -5.96 -0.69 -3.06
N PRO A 7 -7.26 -0.43 -3.30
CA PRO A 7 -7.80 0.93 -3.34
C PRO A 7 -7.45 1.71 -2.06
N PHE A 8 -7.24 3.02 -2.20
CA PHE A 8 -6.87 3.87 -1.08
C PHE A 8 -7.87 3.77 0.08
N GLN A 9 -9.18 3.86 -0.24
CA GLN A 9 -10.24 3.81 0.75
C GLN A 9 -10.23 2.50 1.55
N ASN A 10 -10.09 1.35 0.88
CA ASN A 10 -9.99 0.05 1.55
C ASN A 10 -8.78 -0.03 2.50
N ARG A 11 -7.66 0.58 2.12
CA ARG A 11 -6.46 0.62 2.97
C ARG A 11 -6.64 1.55 4.16
N LEU A 12 -7.32 2.69 3.96
CA LEU A 12 -7.67 3.64 5.01
C LEU A 12 -8.64 3.03 6.04
N GLU A 13 -9.74 2.45 5.57
CA GLU A 13 -10.72 1.75 6.40
C GLU A 13 -10.08 0.62 7.20
N ARG A 14 -9.21 -0.18 6.55
CA ARG A 14 -8.44 -1.21 7.24
C ARG A 14 -7.55 -0.62 8.33
N LEU A 15 -6.83 0.47 8.03
CA LEU A 15 -5.95 1.12 8.98
C LEU A 15 -6.72 1.62 10.22
N ILE A 16 -7.88 2.25 10.02
CA ILE A 16 -8.75 2.71 11.11
C ILE A 16 -9.33 1.53 11.89
N ARG A 17 -9.81 0.49 11.21
CA ARG A 17 -10.36 -0.71 11.88
C ARG A 17 -9.32 -1.42 12.75
N ASP A 18 -8.11 -1.57 12.23
CA ASP A 18 -7.06 -2.37 12.89
C ASP A 18 -6.36 -1.56 13.99
N TYR A 19 -6.24 -0.23 13.86
CA TYR A 19 -5.48 0.63 14.78
C TYR A 19 -6.30 1.69 15.51
N GLY A 20 -7.51 2.02 15.07
CA GLY A 20 -8.32 3.10 15.66
C GLY A 20 -8.78 2.84 17.10
N ASN A 21 -8.75 1.57 17.54
CA ASN A 21 -9.14 1.18 18.90
C ASN A 21 -8.00 1.30 19.93
N TYR A 22 -6.79 1.67 19.51
CA TYR A 22 -5.69 1.91 20.46
C TYR A 22 -5.84 3.27 21.16
N PRO A 23 -5.30 3.41 22.39
CA PRO A 23 -5.26 4.69 23.08
C PRO A 23 -4.63 5.80 22.21
N VAL A 24 -5.26 6.97 22.23
CA VAL A 24 -4.83 8.14 21.43
C VAL A 24 -3.36 8.48 21.65
N ASP A 25 -2.85 8.36 22.88
CA ASP A 25 -1.44 8.62 23.19
C ASP A 25 -0.47 7.71 22.42
N LEU A 26 -0.85 6.44 22.20
CA LEU A 26 -0.05 5.48 21.43
C LEU A 26 -0.07 5.81 19.93
N LEU A 27 -1.21 6.27 19.43
CA LEU A 27 -1.36 6.71 18.04
C LEU A 27 -0.53 7.97 17.78
N VAL A 28 -0.64 8.97 18.65
CA VAL A 28 0.17 10.20 18.60
C VAL A 28 1.67 9.89 18.68
N ALA A 29 2.07 9.01 19.61
CA ALA A 29 3.48 8.60 19.71
C ALA A 29 3.96 7.91 18.42
N SER A 30 3.10 7.12 17.77
CA SER A 30 3.42 6.46 16.51
C SER A 30 3.56 7.45 15.35
N ILE A 31 2.70 8.46 15.26
CA ILE A 31 2.80 9.54 14.27
C ILE A 31 4.09 10.34 14.47
N ARG A 32 4.44 10.69 15.72
CA ARG A 32 5.68 11.45 16.02
C ARG A 32 6.96 10.71 15.62
N LYS A 33 6.97 9.37 15.64
CA LYS A 33 8.16 8.59 15.21
C LYS A 33 8.52 8.84 13.74
N ILE A 34 7.57 9.21 12.89
CA ILE A 34 7.80 9.46 11.47
C ILE A 34 7.92 10.95 11.13
N GLU A 35 7.88 11.85 12.11
CA GLU A 35 7.88 13.31 11.93
C GLU A 35 8.97 13.80 10.98
N LYS A 36 10.22 13.35 11.18
CA LYS A 36 11.37 13.77 10.35
C LYS A 36 11.14 13.51 8.86
N ARG A 37 10.38 12.47 8.50
CA ARG A 37 10.12 12.07 7.11
C ARG A 37 8.76 12.57 6.61
N LEU A 38 7.79 12.70 7.52
CA LEU A 38 6.46 13.21 7.25
C LEU A 38 6.45 14.74 7.03
N GLY A 39 7.37 15.45 7.70
CA GLY A 39 7.42 16.90 7.78
C GLY A 39 6.65 17.45 8.97
N TYR A 40 7.12 18.56 9.53
CA TYR A 40 6.58 19.15 10.76
C TYR A 40 5.09 19.49 10.63
N ASP A 41 4.68 20.20 9.57
CA ASP A 41 3.29 20.64 9.39
C ASP A 41 2.32 19.45 9.28
N LYS A 42 2.69 18.43 8.50
CA LYS A 42 1.86 17.23 8.33
C LYS A 42 1.83 16.36 9.58
N CYS A 43 2.93 16.26 10.31
CA CYS A 43 2.96 15.59 11.60
C CYS A 43 2.04 16.29 12.60
N LYS A 44 2.14 17.61 12.72
CA LYS A 44 1.27 18.41 13.57
C LYS A 44 -0.20 18.24 13.19
N GLU A 45 -0.54 18.36 11.91
CA GLU A 45 -1.90 18.19 11.41
C GLU A 45 -2.48 16.80 11.75
N ALA A 46 -1.68 15.74 11.61
CA ALA A 46 -2.10 14.38 11.94
C ALA A 46 -2.27 14.15 13.45
N VAL A 47 -1.37 14.72 14.27
CA VAL A 47 -1.47 14.66 15.73
C VAL A 47 -2.71 15.41 16.23
N ASP A 48 -2.94 16.63 15.74
CA ASP A 48 -4.08 17.45 16.13
C ASP A 48 -5.40 16.76 15.76
N ALA A 49 -5.49 16.17 14.55
CA ALA A 49 -6.63 15.36 14.14
C ALA A 49 -6.85 14.14 15.06
N CYS A 50 -5.78 13.42 15.40
CA CYS A 50 -5.84 12.25 16.28
C CYS A 50 -6.33 12.62 17.69
N LEU A 51 -5.87 13.75 18.25
CA LEU A 51 -6.30 14.25 19.56
C LEU A 51 -7.75 14.73 19.55
N ALA A 52 -8.24 15.24 18.43
CA ALA A 52 -9.64 15.63 18.23
C ALA A 52 -10.58 14.44 17.97
N GLY A 53 -10.06 13.21 17.89
CA GLY A 53 -10.84 12.01 17.56
C GLY A 53 -11.11 11.84 16.06
N ASP A 54 -10.55 12.69 15.21
CA ASP A 54 -10.60 12.56 13.75
C ASP A 54 -9.54 11.56 13.27
N LEU A 55 -9.83 10.28 13.53
CA LEU A 55 -8.96 9.17 13.17
C LEU A 55 -8.84 9.01 11.65
N GLU A 56 -9.87 9.40 10.89
CA GLU A 56 -9.86 9.31 9.44
C GLU A 56 -8.80 10.23 8.85
N LYS A 57 -8.78 11.51 9.26
CA LYS A 57 -7.77 12.47 8.82
C LYS A 57 -6.36 12.09 9.27
N ALA A 58 -6.19 11.67 10.52
CA ALA A 58 -4.90 11.23 11.04
C ALA A 58 -4.35 10.02 10.27
N ALA A 59 -5.21 9.04 9.98
CA ALA A 59 -4.89 7.85 9.21
C ALA A 59 -4.60 8.18 7.73
N GLN A 60 -5.37 9.09 7.12
CA GLN A 60 -5.17 9.55 5.74
C GLN A 60 -3.77 10.17 5.54
N ILE A 61 -3.39 11.11 6.41
CA ILE A 61 -2.07 11.76 6.34
C ILE A 61 -0.95 10.73 6.50
N SER A 62 -1.10 9.83 7.47
CA SER A 62 -0.11 8.77 7.72
C SER A 62 0.00 7.80 6.53
N LEU A 63 -1.13 7.41 5.94
CA LEU A 63 -1.18 6.46 4.82
C LEU A 63 -0.54 7.04 3.56
N LEU A 64 -0.79 8.32 3.24
CA LEU A 64 -0.17 8.99 2.09
C LEU A 64 1.36 8.99 2.18
N TYR A 65 1.91 9.18 3.38
CA TYR A 65 3.35 9.06 3.61
C TYR A 65 3.86 7.64 3.34
N TYR A 66 3.18 6.61 3.88
CA TYR A 66 3.60 5.23 3.67
C TYR A 66 3.51 4.81 2.20
N ASP A 67 2.49 5.25 1.47
CA ASP A 67 2.36 4.99 0.03
C ASP A 67 3.58 5.51 -0.73
N LYS A 68 3.98 6.75 -0.46
CA LYS A 68 5.18 7.35 -1.06
C LYS A 68 6.45 6.59 -0.66
N ALA A 69 6.57 6.21 0.62
CA ALA A 69 7.74 5.50 1.13
C ALA A 69 7.86 4.09 0.55
N TYR A 70 6.75 3.38 0.35
CA TYR A 70 6.74 2.06 -0.30
C TYR A 70 7.02 2.17 -1.78
N GLN A 71 6.43 3.14 -2.48
CA GLN A 71 6.72 3.37 -3.90
C GLN A 71 8.22 3.62 -4.12
N SER A 72 8.83 4.51 -3.33
CA SER A 72 10.28 4.77 -3.42
C SER A 72 11.12 3.52 -3.17
N GLN A 73 10.72 2.64 -2.25
CA GLN A 73 11.42 1.37 -2.02
C GLN A 73 11.26 0.39 -3.19
N LEU A 74 10.08 0.33 -3.81
CA LEU A 74 9.84 -0.47 -5.00
C LEU A 74 10.67 0.03 -6.19
N ASP A 75 10.72 1.34 -6.40
CA ASP A 75 11.52 1.98 -7.44
C ASP A 75 13.00 1.69 -7.23
N ASN A 76 13.52 1.79 -5.99
CA ASN A 76 14.91 1.46 -5.69
C ASN A 76 15.23 -0.02 -5.89
N ARG A 77 14.28 -0.92 -5.61
CA ARG A 77 14.51 -2.37 -5.69
C ARG A 77 14.39 -2.90 -7.12
N PHE A 78 13.47 -2.37 -7.90
CA PHE A 78 13.10 -2.93 -9.21
C PHE A 78 13.39 -2.00 -10.39
N GLY A 79 13.52 -0.69 -10.16
CA GLY A 79 13.76 0.31 -11.20
C GLY A 79 12.77 0.17 -12.35
N GLU A 80 13.29 0.17 -13.57
CA GLU A 80 12.50 0.01 -14.80
C GLU A 80 11.70 -1.30 -14.86
N LYS A 81 12.15 -2.35 -14.17
CA LYS A 81 11.42 -3.64 -14.14
C LYS A 81 10.07 -3.51 -13.45
N LEU A 82 9.89 -2.52 -12.56
CA LEU A 82 8.62 -2.32 -11.86
C LEU A 82 7.46 -2.04 -12.84
N ALA A 83 7.72 -1.31 -13.93
CA ALA A 83 6.71 -0.98 -14.93
C ALA A 83 6.25 -2.21 -15.73
N ALA A 84 7.13 -3.21 -15.89
CA ALA A 84 6.84 -4.44 -16.60
C ALA A 84 6.17 -5.51 -15.73
N MET A 85 6.07 -5.31 -14.41
CA MET A 85 5.48 -6.30 -13.52
C MET A 85 3.95 -6.31 -13.63
N PRO A 86 3.31 -7.49 -13.70
CA PRO A 86 1.86 -7.61 -13.67
C PRO A 86 1.28 -7.03 -12.38
N ARG A 87 0.18 -6.25 -12.51
CA ARG A 87 -0.55 -5.64 -11.39
C ARG A 87 -1.86 -6.38 -11.16
N VAL A 88 -2.15 -6.68 -9.91
CA VAL A 88 -3.37 -7.36 -9.46
C VAL A 88 -4.09 -6.45 -8.48
N ALA A 89 -5.34 -6.13 -8.78
CA ALA A 89 -6.17 -5.33 -7.89
C ALA A 89 -6.74 -6.23 -6.79
N PHE A 90 -6.54 -5.86 -5.53
CA PHE A 90 -7.10 -6.57 -4.38
C PHE A 90 -8.08 -5.68 -3.63
N CYS A 91 -9.37 -5.99 -3.76
CA CYS A 91 -10.46 -5.34 -3.05
C CYS A 91 -10.98 -6.28 -1.96
N THR A 92 -11.22 -5.74 -0.75
CA THR A 92 -11.62 -6.51 0.45
C THR A 92 -12.96 -7.26 0.31
N GLY A 93 -13.69 -7.12 -0.80
CA GLY A 93 -14.93 -7.83 -1.11
C GLY A 93 -14.88 -8.77 -2.32
N SER A 94 -13.73 -8.91 -3.00
CA SER A 94 -13.62 -9.85 -4.13
C SER A 94 -12.27 -10.57 -4.18
N PRO A 95 -12.00 -11.49 -3.22
CA PRO A 95 -10.81 -12.33 -3.27
C PRO A 95 -10.75 -13.22 -4.51
N LEU A 96 -11.92 -13.66 -5.01
CA LEU A 96 -12.00 -14.55 -6.17
C LEU A 96 -11.49 -13.89 -7.46
N LEU A 97 -11.81 -12.61 -7.69
CA LEU A 97 -11.30 -11.88 -8.85
C LEU A 97 -9.77 -11.73 -8.82
N ALA A 98 -9.18 -11.51 -7.64
CA ALA A 98 -7.73 -11.45 -7.51
C ALA A 98 -7.07 -12.80 -7.82
N VAL A 99 -7.68 -13.91 -7.37
CA VAL A 99 -7.21 -15.27 -7.70
C VAL A 99 -7.32 -15.54 -9.21
N GLU A 100 -8.41 -15.11 -9.84
CA GLU A 100 -8.59 -15.24 -11.28
C GLU A 100 -7.53 -14.45 -12.08
N GLN A 101 -7.26 -13.20 -11.69
CA GLN A 101 -6.19 -12.39 -12.27
C GLN A 101 -4.82 -13.06 -12.13
N LEU A 102 -4.53 -13.67 -10.98
CA LEU A 102 -3.28 -14.39 -10.75
C LEU A 102 -3.13 -15.61 -11.67
N ARG A 103 -4.20 -16.38 -11.89
CA ARG A 103 -4.19 -17.52 -12.81
C ARG A 103 -3.91 -17.10 -14.25
N VAL A 104 -4.51 -15.99 -14.70
CA VAL A 104 -4.25 -15.43 -16.05
C VAL A 104 -2.80 -15.00 -16.20
N ILE A 105 -2.21 -14.40 -15.15
CA ILE A 105 -0.80 -14.00 -15.16
C ILE A 105 0.12 -15.22 -15.20
N GLU A 106 -0.20 -16.29 -14.46
CA GLU A 106 0.54 -17.54 -14.48
C GLU A 106 0.58 -18.16 -15.88
N GLN A 107 -0.58 -18.31 -16.53
CA GLN A 107 -0.70 -18.86 -17.89
C GLN A 107 0.14 -18.08 -18.93
N LYS A 108 0.05 -16.74 -18.90
CA LYS A 108 0.82 -15.88 -19.81
C LYS A 108 2.33 -15.98 -19.59
N ASN A 109 2.76 -16.18 -18.35
CA ASN A 109 4.17 -16.38 -18.06
C ASN A 109 4.65 -17.73 -18.60
N GLU A 110 3.86 -18.80 -18.43
CA GLU A 110 4.17 -20.13 -18.97
C GLU A 110 4.28 -20.10 -20.51
N GLU A 111 3.33 -19.47 -21.19
CA GLU A 111 3.36 -19.26 -22.65
C GLU A 111 4.63 -18.53 -23.09
N TYR A 112 4.97 -17.40 -22.44
CA TYR A 112 6.19 -16.64 -22.74
C TYR A 112 7.48 -17.46 -22.59
N TYR A 113 7.60 -18.26 -21.52
CA TYR A 113 8.79 -19.08 -21.30
C TYR A 113 8.86 -20.28 -22.26
N ASN A 114 7.72 -20.82 -22.68
CA ASN A 114 7.65 -21.88 -23.68
C ASN A 114 8.04 -21.37 -25.07
N GLU A 115 7.51 -20.21 -25.51
CA GLU A 115 7.87 -19.59 -26.79
C GLU A 115 9.36 -19.23 -26.86
N LYS A 116 9.97 -18.80 -25.76
CA LYS A 116 11.42 -18.53 -25.70
C LYS A 116 12.29 -19.79 -25.71
N ARG A 117 11.77 -20.92 -25.23
CA ARG A 117 12.45 -22.22 -25.30
C ARG A 117 12.41 -22.82 -26.70
N ASP A 118 11.34 -22.58 -27.45
CA ASP A 118 11.19 -23.11 -28.82
C ASP A 118 11.98 -22.29 -29.87
N GLN A 119 12.45 -21.09 -29.49
CA GLN A 119 13.27 -20.20 -30.32
C GLN A 119 14.78 -20.37 -30.11
N GLN A 120 15.21 -21.34 -29.28
CA GLN A 120 16.62 -21.59 -28.92
C GLN A 120 17.05 -23.02 -29.25
#